data_AF-A0A2V8E3Q5-F1
#
_entry.id   AF-A0A2V8E3Q5-F1
#
_cell.length_a   1.000
_cell.length_b   1.000
_cell.length_c   1.000
_cell.angle_alpha   90.00
_cell.angle_beta   90.00
_cell.angle_gamma   90.00
#
_symmetry.space_group_name_H-M   'P 1'
#
loop_
_entity.id
_entity.type
_entity.pdbx_description
1 polymer ?
#
loop_
_entity_poly.entity_id
_entity_poly.type
_entity_poly.pdbx_seq_one_letter_code
_entity_poly.pdbx_strand_id
1 'polypeptide(L)' 'HCRGVHIRSDSLLLVQQMLGNYKVRNAGLAPLHADARRLVVEIGRVTFEHVRREANAHADRLANAAMDEAGPA' A
#
# COMPACT_ATOMS: atom_id res chain seq x y z
N HIS A 1 16.04 -18.45 -6.00
CA HIS A 1 14.64 -18.23 -6.38
C HIS A 1 14.26 -16.78 -6.08
N CYS A 2 14.22 -15.89 -7.06
CA CYS A 2 13.82 -14.50 -6.83
C CYS A 2 12.30 -14.43 -6.61
N ARG A 3 11.87 -14.47 -5.35
CA ARG A 3 10.48 -14.22 -4.95
C ARG A 3 10.23 -12.72 -5.07
N GLY A 4 9.59 -12.30 -6.16
CA GLY A 4 9.06 -10.94 -6.29
C GLY A 4 7.74 -10.82 -5.54
N VAL A 5 7.44 -9.62 -5.03
CA VAL A 5 6.18 -9.30 -4.36
C VAL A 5 5.33 -8.44 -5.29
N HIS A 6 4.06 -8.81 -5.46
CA HIS A 6 3.10 -8.03 -6.23
C HIS A 6 2.04 -7.45 -5.29
N ILE A 7 2.00 -6.14 -5.17
CA ILE A 7 1.11 -5.41 -4.26
C ILE A 7 -0.13 -4.95 -5.03
N ARG A 8 -1.30 -5.43 -4.62
CA ARG A 8 -2.61 -4.99 -5.12
C ARG A 8 -3.25 -4.08 -4.07
N SER A 9 -3.69 -2.91 -4.49
CA SER A 9 -4.33 -1.92 -3.60
C SER A 9 -5.50 -1.27 -4.32
N ASP A 10 -6.57 -0.96 -3.59
CA ASP A 10 -7.70 -0.18 -4.08
C ASP A 10 -7.49 1.33 -3.92
N SER A 11 -6.51 1.73 -3.11
CA SER A 11 -6.03 3.11 -3.01
C SER A 11 -5.18 3.49 -4.22
N LEU A 12 -5.81 4.14 -5.21
CA LEU A 12 -5.13 4.70 -6.38
C LEU A 12 -4.03 5.68 -5.96
N LEU A 13 -4.28 6.49 -4.92
CA LEU A 13 -3.30 7.44 -4.39
C LEU A 13 -2.01 6.74 -3.98
N LEU A 14 -2.12 5.67 -3.18
CA LEU A 14 -0.97 4.89 -2.72
C LEU A 14 -0.21 4.30 -3.90
N VAL A 15 -0.91 3.66 -4.84
CA VAL A 15 -0.28 3.05 -6.02
C VAL A 15 0.48 4.10 -6.83
N GLN A 16 -0.12 5.26 -7.10
CA GLN A 16 0.51 6.33 -7.88
C GLN A 16 1.68 6.98 -7.14
N GLN A 17 1.63 7.08 -5.80
CA GLN A 17 2.75 7.59 -5.00
C GLN A 17 3.93 6.59 -4.96
N MET A 18 3.66 5.29 -4.91
CA MET A 18 4.71 4.26 -4.94
C MET A 18 5.34 4.11 -6.32
N LEU A 19 4.56 4.33 -7.38
CA LEU A 19 5.06 4.41 -8.76
C LEU A 19 5.82 5.71 -9.06
N GLY A 20 5.79 6.69 -8.15
CA GLY A 20 6.46 7.98 -8.30
C GLY A 20 5.72 8.99 -9.20
N ASN A 21 4.52 8.65 -9.66
CA ASN A 21 3.69 9.52 -10.49
C ASN A 21 3.12 10.68 -9.66
N TYR A 22 2.78 10.43 -8.39
CA TYR A 22 2.23 11.44 -7.47
C TYR A 22 3.21 11.78 -6.35
N LYS A 23 3.33 13.07 -6.05
CA LYS A 23 4.10 13.55 -4.89
C LYS A 23 3.30 13.37 -3.60
N VAL A 24 3.97 12.93 -2.54
CA VAL A 24 3.41 12.92 -1.19
C VAL A 24 3.47 14.33 -0.62
N ARG A 25 2.31 14.94 -0.37
CA ARG A 25 2.21 16.33 0.16
C ARG A 25 1.77 16.38 1.62
N ASN A 26 1.19 15.31 2.14
CA ASN A 26 0.76 15.24 3.52
C ASN A 26 1.98 14.90 4.41
N ALA A 27 2.26 15.74 5.40
CA ALA A 27 3.40 15.60 6.29
C ALA A 27 3.36 14.29 7.13
N GLY A 28 2.17 13.81 7.50
CA GLY A 28 2.00 12.53 8.19
C GLY A 28 2.19 11.32 7.29
N LEU A 29 1.95 11.44 5.98
CA LEU A 29 2.17 10.34 5.01
C LEU A 29 3.62 10.27 4.51
N ALA A 30 4.37 11.37 4.59
CA ALA A 30 5.77 11.42 4.16
C ALA A 30 6.67 10.36 4.85
N PRO A 31 6.66 10.19 6.20
CA PRO A 31 7.48 9.16 6.84
C PRO A 31 7.04 7.75 6.43
N LEU A 32 5.72 7.50 6.36
CA LEU A 32 5.19 6.19 5.97
C LEU A 32 5.58 5.81 4.53
N HIS A 33 5.57 6.77 3.61
CA HIS A 33 6.03 6.55 2.24
C HIS A 33 7.53 6.24 2.18
N ALA A 34 8.34 6.94 2.98
CA ALA A 34 9.78 6.68 3.06
C ALA A 34 10.07 5.26 3.57
N ASP A 35 9.37 4.82 4.62
CA ASP A 35 9.51 3.47 5.16
C ASP A 35 9.07 2.40 4.14
N ALA A 36 7.93 2.60 3.49
CA ALA A 36 7.46 1.71 2.42
C ALA A 36 8.46 1.62 1.27
N ARG A 37 9.06 2.75 0.87
CA ARG A 37 10.11 2.81 -0.15
C ARG A 37 11.36 2.05 0.26
N ARG A 38 11.76 2.11 1.54
CA ARG A 38 12.90 1.36 2.09
C ARG A 38 12.64 -0.15 2.00
N LEU A 39 11.46 -0.61 2.41
CA LEU A 39 11.07 -2.01 2.33
C LEU A 39 11.04 -2.54 0.89
N VAL A 40 10.57 -1.73 -0.06
CA VAL A 40 10.59 -2.08 -1.49
C VAL A 40 12.02 -2.36 -1.97
N VAL A 41 12.99 -1.55 -1.54
CA VAL A 41 14.41 -1.75 -1.89
C VAL A 41 14.95 -3.04 -1.28
N GLU A 42 14.62 -3.34 -0.01
CA GLU A 42 15.03 -4.58 0.66
C GLU A 42 14.45 -5.84 0.02
N ILE A 43 13.20 -5.78 -0.44
CA ILE A 43 12.53 -6.89 -1.15
C ILE A 43 13.10 -7.05 -2.57
N GLY A 44 13.59 -5.97 -3.17
CA GLY A 44 14.13 -5.95 -4.52
C GLY A 44 13.04 -5.86 -5.58
N ARG A 45 12.40 -6.98 -5.93
CA ARG A 45 11.40 -7.02 -7.02
C ARG A 45 10.00 -6.81 -6.48
N VAL A 46 9.53 -5.55 -6.47
CA VAL A 46 8.16 -5.19 -6.09
C VAL A 46 7.42 -4.52 -7.25
N THR A 47 6.18 -4.94 -7.49
CA THR A 47 5.26 -4.33 -8.46
C THR A 47 3.99 -3.86 -7.76
N PHE A 48 3.39 -2.79 -8.29
CA PHE A 48 2.15 -2.20 -7.75
C PHE A 48 1.06 -2.22 -8.81
N GLU A 49 -0.13 -2.66 -8.42
CA GLU A 49 -1.32 -2.67 -9.28
C GLU A 49 -2.50 -2.06 -8.52
N HIS A 50 -3.17 -1.11 -9.16
CA HIS A 50 -4.45 -0.61 -8.67
C HIS A 50 -5.55 -1.58 -9.07
N VAL A 51 -6.34 -2.04 -8.10
CA VAL A 51 -7.50 -2.91 -8.33
C VAL A 51 -8.77 -2.15 -7.97
N ARG A 52 -9.85 -2.39 -8.73
CA ARG A 52 -11.16 -1.88 -8.33
C ARG A 52 -11.61 -2.56 -7.03
N ARG A 53 -12.32 -1.84 -6.18
CA ARG A 53 -12.74 -2.28 -4.84
C ARG A 53 -13.51 -3.60 -4.85
N GLU A 54 -14.30 -3.83 -5.89
CA GLU A 54 -15.03 -5.09 -6.15
C GLU A 54 -14.10 -6.31 -6.23
N ALA A 55 -12.86 -6.13 -6.71
CA ALA A 55 -11.83 -7.16 -6.81
C ALA A 55 -10.92 -7.24 -5.57
N ASN A 56 -11.08 -6.33 -4.59
CA ASN A 56 -10.29 -6.27 -3.36
C ASN A 56 -11.03 -6.78 -2.11
N ALA A 57 -12.21 -7.37 -2.27
CA ALA A 57 -13.12 -7.74 -1.18
C ALA A 57 -12.52 -8.69 -0.11
N HIS A 58 -11.44 -9.41 -0.42
CA HIS A 58 -10.73 -10.23 0.57
C HIS A 58 -9.77 -9.40 1.43
N ALA A 59 -9.02 -8.46 0.83
CA ALA A 59 -8.13 -7.58 1.56
C ALA A 59 -8.90 -6.50 2.34
N ASP A 60 -10.00 -5.96 1.79
CA ASP A 60 -10.90 -5.04 2.51
C ASP A 60 -11.44 -5.70 3.79
N ARG A 61 -11.79 -6.99 3.75
CA ARG A 61 -12.23 -7.72 4.94
C ARG A 61 -11.16 -7.83 6.02
N LEU A 62 -9.91 -8.09 5.63
CA LEU A 62 -8.78 -8.18 6.56
C LEU A 62 -8.38 -6.81 7.13
N ALA A 63 -8.41 -5.76 6.30
CA ALA A 63 -8.09 -4.39 6.74
C ALA A 63 -9.17 -3.82 7.67
N ASN A 64 -10.46 -4.04 7.38
CA ASN A 64 -11.55 -3.63 8.27
C ASN A 64 -11.49 -4.37 9.61
N ALA A 65 -11.18 -5.67 9.61
CA ALA A 65 -11.02 -6.43 10.85
C ALA A 65 -9.88 -5.86 11.73
N ALA A 66 -8.77 -5.43 11.13
CA ALA A 66 -7.66 -4.80 11.86
C ALA A 66 -7.98 -3.37 12.35
N MET A 67 -8.85 -2.63 11.64
CA MET A 67 -9.32 -1.32 12.10
C MET A 67 -10.34 -1.44 13.24
N ASP A 68 -11.21 -2.46 13.22
CA ASP A 68 -12.18 -2.70 14.30
C ASP A 68 -11.51 -3.11 15.62
N GLU A 69 -10.35 -3.76 15.57
CA GLU A 69 -9.57 -4.12 16.76
C GLU A 69 -8.85 -2.91 17.39
N ALA A 70 -8.69 -1.80 16.66
CA ALA A 70 -8.06 -0.58 17.17
C ALA A 70 -8.99 0.33 17.99
N GLY A 71 -10.32 0.09 17.98
CA GLY A 71 -11.32 0.84 18.75
C GLY A 71 -11.47 2.33 18.35
N PRO A 72 -12.64 2.95 18.56
CA PRO A 72 -12.79 4.38 18.31
C PRO A 72 -11.98 5.18 19.33
N ALA A 73 -11.33 6.25 18.85
CA ALA A 73 -10.66 7.25 19.67
C ALA A 73 -11.59 7.92 20.69
#